data_AF-A0A172TFB2-F1
#
_entry.id   AF-A0A172TFB2-F1
#
_cell.length_a   1.000
_cell.length_b   1.000
_cell.length_c   1.000
_cell.angle_alpha   90.00
_cell.angle_beta   90.00
_cell.angle_gamma   90.00
#
_symmetry.space_group_name_H-M   'P 1'
#
loop_
_entity.id
_entity.type
_entity.pdbx_description
1 polymer ?
#
loop_
_entity_poly.entity_id
_entity_poly.type
_entity_poly.pdbx_seq_one_letter_code
_entity_poly.pdbx_strand_id
1 'polypeptide(L)'
;MDILLYLIFGFLDLFAVTAIMFSLFRFQLREYVKEIVFICGVLSVVSYVNRAILGIPEYDLAIQFGIYVLFMRYVIRIRLFKSILLSAFGFMSYLLIQFIIFPLLVRTGFVSLLDAQSLHNLGTYGIQFSTDVVSFGLVWFAYRFRLGFSSVEHPPHNFSQKEQIKGSDLYIAYVVIMGVLSLCTVVYWLLNSSMYLYFILPSLTLTLAALVHLTYRKEFDI
;
A
#
# COMPACT_ATOMS: atom_id res chain seq x y z
N MET A 1 -9.31 25.25 4.97
CA MET A 1 -8.46 24.39 5.82
C MET A 1 -8.50 22.94 5.36
N ASP A 2 -9.60 22.50 4.76
CA ASP A 2 -9.85 21.08 4.46
C ASP A 2 -8.91 20.50 3.42
N ILE A 3 -8.50 21.30 2.42
CA ILE A 3 -7.53 20.87 1.41
C ILE A 3 -6.16 20.60 2.04
N LEU A 4 -5.68 21.48 2.92
CA LEU A 4 -4.37 21.30 3.55
C LEU A 4 -4.36 20.04 4.43
N LEU A 5 -5.42 19.81 5.21
CA LEU A 5 -5.56 18.60 6.02
C LEU A 5 -5.62 17.35 5.15
N TYR A 6 -6.44 17.36 4.09
CA TYR A 6 -6.50 16.27 3.11
C TYR A 6 -5.11 15.96 2.55
N LEU A 7 -4.35 16.98 2.14
CA LEU A 7 -3.03 16.79 1.56
C LEU A 7 -2.03 16.23 2.59
N ILE A 8 -2.09 16.69 3.84
CA ILE A 8 -1.21 16.20 4.92
C ILE A 8 -1.53 14.75 5.26
N PHE A 9 -2.80 14.40 5.47
CA PHE A 9 -3.17 13.02 5.78
C PHE A 9 -2.92 12.09 4.60
N GLY A 10 -3.28 12.48 3.37
CA GLY A 10 -2.94 11.70 2.17
C GLY A 10 -1.44 11.51 2.00
N PHE A 11 -0.62 12.51 2.36
CA PHE A 11 0.82 12.37 2.39
C PHE A 11 1.29 11.34 3.43
N LEU A 12 0.73 11.37 4.64
CA LEU A 12 1.08 10.45 5.72
C LEU A 12 0.66 9.01 5.39
N ASP A 13 -0.53 8.80 4.82
CA ASP A 13 -1.00 7.50 4.34
C ASP A 13 0.02 6.89 3.37
N LEU A 14 0.45 7.66 2.37
CA LEU A 14 1.43 7.22 1.37
C LEU A 14 2.82 7.01 1.97
N PHE A 15 3.20 7.83 2.95
CA PHE A 15 4.46 7.65 3.67
C PHE A 15 4.43 6.37 4.51
N ALA A 16 3.32 6.03 5.14
CA ALA A 16 3.10 4.79 5.87
C ALA A 16 3.16 3.57 4.93
N VAL A 17 2.50 3.62 3.77
CA VAL A 17 2.61 2.61 2.71
C VAL A 17 4.08 2.38 2.32
N THR A 18 4.82 3.47 2.10
CA THR A 18 6.25 3.41 1.77
C THR A 18 7.05 2.76 2.89
N ALA A 19 6.83 3.18 4.13
CA ALA A 19 7.55 2.72 5.30
C ALA A 19 7.30 1.22 5.55
N ILE A 20 6.07 0.74 5.39
CA ILE A 20 5.74 -0.69 5.48
C ILE A 20 6.51 -1.47 4.44
N MET A 21 6.44 -1.06 3.18
CA MET A 21 7.10 -1.75 2.08
C MET A 21 8.64 -1.76 2.25
N PHE A 22 9.25 -0.64 2.61
CA PHE A 22 10.70 -0.59 2.85
C PHE A 22 11.11 -1.46 4.03
N SER A 23 10.33 -1.46 5.12
CA SER A 23 10.61 -2.29 6.29
C SER A 23 10.50 -3.78 5.96
N LEU A 24 9.44 -4.19 5.25
CA LEU A 24 9.22 -5.57 4.83
C LEU A 24 10.31 -6.11 3.91
N PHE A 25 10.95 -5.27 3.09
CA PHE A 25 12.05 -5.68 2.21
C PHE A 25 13.43 -5.23 2.70
N ARG A 26 13.52 -4.77 3.97
CA ARG A 26 14.75 -4.33 4.63
C ARG A 26 15.52 -3.24 3.86
N PHE A 27 14.82 -2.40 3.10
CA PHE A 27 15.41 -1.26 2.42
C PHE A 27 15.63 -0.10 3.39
N GLN A 28 16.74 0.62 3.20
CA GLN A 28 17.07 1.75 4.05
C GLN A 28 16.28 2.98 3.61
N LEU A 29 15.18 3.27 4.32
CA LEU A 29 14.31 4.42 4.02
C LEU A 29 15.07 5.75 4.02
N ARG A 30 16.13 5.86 4.84
CA ARG A 30 16.99 7.06 4.97
C ARG A 30 17.70 7.43 3.66
N GLU A 31 18.01 6.46 2.82
CA GLU A 31 18.73 6.70 1.56
C GLU A 31 17.85 7.38 0.51
N TYR A 32 16.53 7.22 0.62
CA TYR A 32 15.55 7.66 -0.39
C TYR A 32 14.54 8.68 0.15
N VAL A 33 14.81 9.32 1.29
CA VAL A 33 13.83 10.20 1.97
C VAL A 33 13.36 11.33 1.06
N LYS A 34 14.26 11.92 0.26
CA LYS A 34 13.92 13.04 -0.62
C LYS A 34 12.96 12.60 -1.73
N GLU A 35 13.26 11.46 -2.35
CA GLU A 35 12.48 10.83 -3.40
C GLU A 35 11.11 10.40 -2.86
N ILE A 36 11.07 9.83 -1.66
CA ILE A 36 9.85 9.39 -0.97
C ILE A 36 8.96 10.60 -0.61
N VAL A 37 9.52 11.64 0.00
CA VAL A 37 8.78 12.86 0.32
C VAL A 37 8.21 13.48 -0.96
N PHE A 38 8.99 13.50 -2.04
CA PHE A 38 8.51 14.00 -3.32
C PHE A 38 7.32 13.19 -3.86
N ILE A 39 7.42 11.85 -3.92
CA ILE A 39 6.34 11.03 -4.46
C ILE A 39 5.09 11.05 -3.59
N CYS A 40 5.23 11.04 -2.25
CA CYS A 40 4.10 11.16 -1.33
C CYS A 40 3.36 12.49 -1.54
N GLY A 41 4.10 13.59 -1.75
CA GLY A 41 3.50 14.89 -2.07
C GLY A 41 2.76 14.88 -3.39
N VAL A 42 3.39 14.37 -4.47
CA VAL A 42 2.77 14.26 -5.79
C VAL A 42 1.50 13.42 -5.75
N LEU A 43 1.55 12.24 -5.13
CA LEU A 43 0.42 11.32 -5.08
C LEU A 43 -0.72 11.84 -4.20
N SER A 44 -0.42 12.56 -3.12
CA SER A 44 -1.44 13.22 -2.30
C SER A 44 -2.21 14.28 -3.12
N VAL A 45 -1.50 15.07 -3.94
CA VAL A 45 -2.13 16.02 -4.87
C VAL A 45 -2.92 15.30 -5.96
N VAL A 46 -2.37 14.25 -6.57
CA VAL A 46 -3.08 13.43 -7.57
C VAL A 46 -4.37 12.86 -6.97
N SER A 47 -4.34 12.39 -5.73
CA SER A 47 -5.52 11.91 -5.03
C SER A 47 -6.58 12.99 -4.88
N TYR A 48 -6.19 14.19 -4.46
CA TYR A 48 -7.09 15.32 -4.37
C TYR A 48 -7.72 15.65 -5.73
N VAL A 49 -6.92 15.68 -6.80
CA VAL A 49 -7.42 15.92 -8.16
C VAL A 49 -8.42 14.85 -8.59
N ASN A 50 -8.09 13.57 -8.39
CA ASN A 50 -8.96 12.46 -8.76
C ASN A 50 -10.32 12.53 -8.06
N ARG A 51 -10.30 12.76 -6.74
CA ARG A 51 -11.52 12.68 -5.93
C ARG A 51 -12.34 13.96 -5.90
N ALA A 52 -11.70 15.12 -5.75
CA ALA A 52 -12.38 16.40 -5.55
C ALA A 52 -12.63 17.17 -6.85
N ILE A 53 -11.76 17.03 -7.86
CA ILE A 53 -11.85 17.80 -9.11
C ILE A 53 -12.45 16.96 -10.24
N LEU A 54 -11.90 15.76 -10.46
CA LEU A 54 -12.33 14.88 -11.56
C LEU A 54 -13.54 14.01 -11.20
N GLY A 55 -13.83 13.84 -9.91
CA GLY A 55 -14.97 13.04 -9.44
C GLY A 55 -14.86 11.55 -9.79
N ILE A 56 -13.64 11.01 -9.82
CA ILE A 56 -13.34 9.61 -10.16
C ILE A 56 -12.68 8.85 -8.98
N PRO A 57 -13.27 8.87 -7.77
CA PRO A 57 -12.68 8.24 -6.59
C PRO A 57 -12.48 6.74 -6.72
N GLU A 58 -13.22 6.05 -7.61
CA GLU A 58 -13.10 4.60 -7.82
C GLU A 58 -11.74 4.21 -8.42
N TYR A 59 -11.15 5.12 -9.20
CA TYR A 59 -9.90 4.87 -9.92
C TYR A 59 -8.67 5.39 -9.18
N ASP A 60 -8.87 6.17 -8.10
CA ASP A 60 -7.79 6.84 -7.38
C ASP A 60 -6.71 5.87 -6.91
N LEU A 61 -7.11 4.76 -6.26
CA LEU A 61 -6.17 3.74 -5.78
C LEU A 61 -5.38 3.10 -6.93
N ALA A 62 -6.04 2.79 -8.05
CA ALA A 62 -5.39 2.17 -9.20
C ALA A 62 -4.38 3.13 -9.88
N ILE A 63 -4.74 4.41 -9.99
CA ILE A 63 -3.88 5.46 -10.51
C ILE A 63 -2.66 5.65 -9.59
N GLN A 64 -2.88 5.78 -8.29
CA GLN A 64 -1.80 5.91 -7.31
C GLN A 64 -0.86 4.70 -7.34
N PHE A 65 -1.41 3.48 -7.34
CA PHE A 65 -0.62 2.25 -7.47
C PHE A 65 0.23 2.25 -8.73
N GLY A 66 -0.35 2.58 -9.89
CA GLY A 66 0.37 2.65 -11.16
C GLY A 66 1.50 3.66 -11.14
N ILE A 67 1.24 4.89 -10.69
CA ILE A 67 2.26 5.92 -10.55
C ILE A 67 3.36 5.49 -9.57
N TYR A 68 3.00 4.84 -8.47
CA TYR A 68 3.96 4.38 -7.46
C TYR A 68 4.86 3.26 -7.98
N VAL A 69 4.32 2.33 -8.79
CA VAL A 69 5.11 1.32 -9.53
C VAL A 69 6.09 1.97 -10.49
N LEU A 70 5.65 2.99 -11.24
CA LEU A 70 6.53 3.74 -12.15
C LEU A 70 7.62 4.49 -11.37
N PHE A 71 7.29 5.07 -10.22
CA PHE A 71 8.25 5.70 -9.33
C PHE A 71 9.31 4.70 -8.83
N MET A 72 8.90 3.52 -8.35
CA MET A 72 9.84 2.46 -7.96
C MET A 72 10.73 2.03 -9.12
N ARG A 73 10.16 1.93 -10.33
CA ARG A 73 10.89 1.53 -11.53
C ARG A 73 11.92 2.57 -11.97
N TYR A 74 11.53 3.84 -12.08
CA TYR A 74 12.33 4.85 -12.75
C TYR A 74 13.16 5.71 -11.79
N VAL A 75 12.65 5.98 -10.59
CA VAL A 75 13.34 6.82 -9.60
C VAL A 75 14.21 5.97 -8.69
N ILE A 76 13.62 4.95 -8.05
CA ILE A 76 14.36 4.02 -7.15
C ILE A 76 15.18 2.99 -7.96
N ARG A 77 14.92 2.86 -9.27
CA ARG A 77 15.64 1.97 -10.20
C ARG A 77 15.51 0.49 -9.83
N ILE A 78 14.30 0.08 -9.47
CA ILE A 78 13.94 -1.31 -9.21
C ILE A 78 13.41 -1.96 -10.50
N ARG A 79 13.66 -3.26 -10.71
CA ARG A 79 13.09 -3.96 -11.86
C ARG A 79 11.55 -3.96 -11.83
N LEU A 80 10.91 -3.97 -13.00
CA LEU A 80 9.45 -3.73 -13.09
C LEU A 80 8.65 -4.75 -12.27
N PHE A 81 8.97 -6.04 -12.42
CA PHE A 81 8.32 -7.10 -11.66
C PHE A 81 8.44 -6.89 -10.14
N LYS A 82 9.66 -6.61 -9.66
CA LYS A 82 9.92 -6.30 -8.25
C LYS A 82 9.21 -5.01 -7.81
N SER A 83 9.14 -3.99 -8.66
CA SER A 83 8.43 -2.73 -8.38
C SER A 83 6.95 -2.96 -8.15
N ILE A 84 6.31 -3.80 -8.98
CA ILE A 84 4.91 -4.21 -8.81
C ILE A 84 4.75 -5.01 -7.52
N LEU A 85 5.61 -6.01 -7.28
CA LEU A 85 5.60 -6.83 -6.07
C LEU A 85 5.67 -5.96 -4.80
N LEU A 86 6.68 -5.09 -4.71
CA LEU A 86 6.90 -4.21 -3.57
C LEU A 86 5.70 -3.29 -3.34
N SER A 87 5.24 -2.62 -4.40
CA SER A 87 4.08 -1.73 -4.32
C SER A 87 2.84 -2.50 -3.85
N ALA A 88 2.61 -3.72 -4.35
CA ALA A 88 1.48 -4.56 -3.96
C ALA A 88 1.53 -4.89 -2.46
N PHE A 89 2.70 -5.28 -1.93
CA PHE A 89 2.89 -5.51 -0.50
C PHE A 89 2.58 -4.29 0.35
N GLY A 90 3.10 -3.11 -0.03
CA GLY A 90 2.87 -1.87 0.69
C GLY A 90 1.39 -1.51 0.77
N PHE A 91 0.74 -1.41 -0.39
CA PHE A 91 -0.67 -1.03 -0.48
C PHE A 91 -1.61 -2.05 0.18
N MET A 92 -1.39 -3.35 -0.03
CA MET A 92 -2.23 -4.39 0.60
C MET A 92 -2.08 -4.42 2.11
N SER A 93 -0.86 -4.27 2.61
CA SER A 93 -0.62 -4.27 4.06
C SER A 93 -1.29 -3.06 4.70
N TYR A 94 -1.13 -1.87 4.10
CA TYR A 94 -1.78 -0.65 4.60
C TYR A 94 -3.31 -0.77 4.58
N LEU A 95 -3.90 -1.23 3.47
CA LEU A 95 -5.34 -1.41 3.39
C LEU A 95 -5.84 -2.45 4.37
N LEU A 96 -5.13 -3.57 4.55
CA LEU A 96 -5.50 -4.58 5.56
C LEU A 96 -5.52 -3.96 6.96
N ILE A 97 -4.52 -3.15 7.31
CA ILE A 97 -4.48 -2.41 8.59
C ILE A 97 -5.69 -1.48 8.71
N GLN A 98 -5.99 -0.69 7.66
CA GLN A 98 -7.14 0.20 7.63
C GLN A 98 -8.47 -0.55 7.80
N PHE A 99 -8.64 -1.69 7.13
CA PHE A 99 -9.84 -2.53 7.20
C PHE A 99 -10.00 -3.26 8.54
N ILE A 100 -8.92 -3.42 9.31
CA ILE A 100 -8.99 -3.90 10.70
C ILE A 100 -9.36 -2.75 11.64
N ILE A 101 -8.76 -1.57 11.46
CA ILE A 101 -8.94 -0.42 12.35
C ILE A 101 -10.31 0.23 12.21
N PHE A 102 -10.77 0.41 10.97
CA PHE A 102 -12.04 1.06 10.68
C PHE A 102 -13.24 0.46 11.47
N PRO A 103 -13.51 -0.87 11.41
CA PRO A 103 -14.61 -1.45 12.18
C PRO A 103 -14.39 -1.39 13.70
N LEU A 104 -13.15 -1.35 14.18
CA LEU A 104 -12.87 -1.12 15.61
C LEU A 104 -13.27 0.30 16.02
N LEU A 105 -12.94 1.31 15.21
CA LEU A 105 -13.36 2.69 15.46
C LEU A 105 -14.88 2.86 15.41
N VAL A 106 -15.54 2.21 14.46
CA VAL A 106 -17.02 2.20 14.38
C VAL A 106 -17.64 1.65 15.66
N ARG A 107 -17.08 0.58 16.25
CA ARG A 107 -17.57 0.01 17.51
C ARG A 107 -17.42 0.95 18.71
N THR A 108 -16.44 1.86 18.69
CA THR A 108 -16.28 2.86 19.76
C THR A 108 -17.28 4.02 19.66
N GLY A 109 -18.01 4.14 18.54
CA GLY A 109 -18.88 5.27 18.25
C GLY A 109 -18.13 6.55 17.85
N PHE A 110 -16.80 6.51 17.76
CA PHE A 110 -15.98 7.66 17.32
C PHE A 110 -16.16 7.96 15.83
N VAL A 111 -16.50 6.96 15.02
CA VAL A 111 -16.63 7.03 13.56
C VAL A 111 -17.90 6.32 13.12
N SER A 112 -18.56 6.84 12.08
CA SER A 112 -19.72 6.25 11.43
C SER A 112 -19.35 5.58 10.09
N LEU A 113 -20.25 4.74 9.56
CA LEU A 113 -20.04 4.14 8.24
C LEU A 113 -19.95 5.17 7.11
N LEU A 114 -20.59 6.34 7.27
CA LEU A 114 -20.59 7.41 6.29
C LEU A 114 -19.22 8.11 6.19
N ASP A 115 -18.44 8.08 7.27
CA ASP A 115 -17.12 8.72 7.32
C ASP A 115 -16.08 8.03 6.43
N ALA A 116 -16.29 6.75 6.10
CA ALA A 116 -15.45 6.03 5.14
C ALA A 116 -15.63 6.51 3.69
N GLN A 117 -16.77 7.15 3.39
CA GLN A 117 -17.11 7.62 2.04
C GLN A 117 -16.97 9.15 1.91
N SER A 118 -16.83 9.87 3.03
CA SER A 118 -16.62 11.31 3.03
C SER A 118 -15.20 11.69 2.62
N LEU A 119 -15.07 12.78 1.85
CA LEU A 119 -13.79 13.35 1.45
C LEU A 119 -13.17 14.23 2.55
N HIS A 120 -14.02 14.88 3.35
CA HIS A 120 -13.62 15.85 4.35
C HIS A 120 -14.54 15.71 5.56
N ASN A 121 -14.16 14.86 6.51
CA ASN A 121 -14.78 14.84 7.84
C ASN A 121 -13.75 14.47 8.91
N LEU A 122 -14.01 14.89 10.15
CA LEU A 122 -13.23 14.51 11.33
C LEU A 122 -13.15 12.99 11.48
N GLY A 123 -14.24 12.26 11.15
CA GLY A 123 -14.24 10.81 11.15
C GLY A 123 -13.24 10.22 10.15
N THR A 124 -13.19 10.77 8.92
CA THR A 124 -12.24 10.35 7.87
C THR A 124 -10.79 10.55 8.31
N TYR A 125 -10.46 11.73 8.84
CA TYR A 125 -9.12 12.01 9.37
C TYR A 125 -8.79 11.14 10.59
N GLY A 126 -9.78 10.83 11.42
CA GLY A 126 -9.63 9.89 12.54
C GLY A 126 -9.27 8.48 12.09
N ILE A 127 -9.88 7.99 11.00
CA ILE A 127 -9.54 6.70 10.40
C ILE A 127 -8.09 6.72 9.87
N GLN A 128 -7.74 7.73 9.08
CA GLN A 128 -6.40 7.88 8.50
C GLN A 128 -5.33 7.94 9.59
N PHE A 129 -5.50 8.85 10.54
CA PHE A 129 -4.56 9.01 11.66
C PHE A 129 -4.35 7.72 12.45
N SER A 130 -5.43 7.02 12.80
CA SER A 130 -5.35 5.75 13.53
C SER A 130 -4.63 4.68 12.72
N THR A 131 -4.89 4.63 11.41
CA THR A 131 -4.26 3.70 10.47
C THR A 131 -2.77 3.96 10.34
N ASP A 132 -2.38 5.22 10.23
CA ASP A 132 -0.98 5.64 10.15
C ASP A 132 -0.22 5.32 11.45
N VAL A 133 -0.81 5.62 12.61
CA VAL A 133 -0.20 5.33 13.91
C VAL A 133 0.08 3.84 14.06
N VAL A 134 -0.89 2.98 13.73
CA VAL A 134 -0.69 1.52 13.79
C VAL A 134 0.32 1.06 12.74
N SER A 135 0.27 1.61 11.53
CA SER A 135 1.21 1.30 10.45
C SER A 135 2.65 1.62 10.84
N PHE A 136 2.91 2.82 11.38
CA PHE A 136 4.23 3.19 11.89
C PHE A 136 4.66 2.35 13.10
N GLY A 137 3.73 1.98 13.97
CA GLY A 137 3.99 1.04 15.07
C GLY A 137 4.45 -0.32 14.56
N LEU A 138 3.80 -0.87 13.54
CA LEU A 138 4.18 -2.13 12.89
C LEU A 138 5.52 -2.02 12.17
N VAL A 139 5.79 -0.90 11.48
CA VAL A 139 7.09 -0.63 10.86
C VAL A 139 8.20 -0.59 11.90
N TRP A 140 7.99 0.11 13.02
CA TRP A 140 8.95 0.20 14.11
C TRP A 140 9.20 -1.17 14.75
N PHE A 141 8.14 -1.96 14.96
CA PHE A 141 8.25 -3.32 15.44
C PHE A 141 9.06 -4.20 14.47
N ALA A 142 8.71 -4.20 13.19
CA ALA A 142 9.44 -4.96 12.16
C ALA A 142 10.92 -4.56 12.11
N TYR A 143 11.22 -3.26 12.18
CA TYR A 143 12.59 -2.76 12.24
C TYR A 143 13.34 -3.23 13.50
N ARG A 144 12.70 -3.15 14.68
CA ARG A 144 13.32 -3.51 15.96
C ARG A 144 13.66 -4.99 16.05
N PHE A 145 12.82 -5.85 15.47
CA PHE A 145 12.99 -7.31 15.44
C PHE A 145 13.68 -7.80 14.16
N ARG A 146 14.11 -6.89 13.28
CA ARG A 146 14.75 -7.20 11.98
C ARG A 146 13.91 -8.16 11.12
N LEU A 147 12.59 -8.03 11.21
CA LEU A 147 11.63 -8.78 10.39
C LEU A 147 11.64 -8.20 8.96
N GLY A 148 11.45 -9.07 7.97
CA GLY A 148 11.44 -8.70 6.56
C GLY A 148 12.21 -9.69 5.70
N PHE A 149 12.03 -9.59 4.39
CA PHE A 149 12.58 -10.45 3.37
C PHE A 149 13.86 -9.84 2.80
N SER A 150 14.84 -10.70 2.50
CA SER A 150 16.06 -10.34 1.76
C SER A 150 16.05 -10.81 0.30
N SER A 151 14.95 -11.43 -0.15
CA SER A 151 14.78 -12.00 -1.51
C SER A 151 14.77 -10.98 -2.65
N VAL A 152 14.85 -9.68 -2.35
CA VAL A 152 14.93 -8.59 -3.34
C VAL A 152 16.26 -7.88 -3.15
N GLU A 153 17.07 -7.86 -4.21
CA GLU A 153 18.34 -7.14 -4.22
C GLU A 153 18.14 -5.67 -3.85
N HIS A 154 19.12 -5.12 -3.13
CA HIS A 154 19.10 -3.71 -2.77
C HIS A 154 19.18 -2.83 -4.04
N PRO A 155 18.33 -1.81 -4.19
CA PRO A 155 18.44 -0.87 -5.31
C PRO A 155 19.78 -0.10 -5.27
N PRO A 156 20.27 0.40 -6.42
CA PRO A 156 19.72 0.30 -7.76
C PRO A 156 20.01 -1.06 -8.42
N HIS A 157 19.03 -1.63 -9.13
CA HIS A 157 19.23 -2.90 -9.84
C HIS A 157 20.08 -2.72 -11.09
N ASN A 158 20.98 -3.68 -11.35
CA ASN A 158 21.73 -3.70 -12.61
C ASN A 158 20.83 -4.18 -13.76
N PHE A 159 20.42 -3.27 -14.65
CA PHE A 159 19.56 -3.59 -15.80
C PHE A 159 20.31 -4.31 -16.94
N SER A 160 21.65 -4.37 -16.90
CA SER A 160 22.44 -5.08 -17.91
C SER A 160 22.37 -6.60 -17.77
N GLN A 161 22.05 -7.11 -16.58
CA GLN A 161 21.91 -8.54 -16.34
C GLN A 161 20.46 -8.97 -16.64
N LYS A 162 20.28 -9.94 -17.55
CA LYS A 162 18.96 -10.52 -17.82
C LYS A 162 18.50 -11.32 -16.60
N GLU A 163 17.35 -10.97 -16.05
CA GLU A 163 16.69 -11.77 -15.01
C GLU A 163 16.19 -13.06 -15.65
N GLN A 164 16.68 -14.20 -15.17
CA GLN A 164 16.10 -15.50 -15.53
C GLN A 164 14.83 -15.68 -14.69
N ILE A 165 13.67 -15.52 -15.32
CA ILE A 165 12.37 -15.77 -14.68
C ILE A 165 12.29 -17.27 -14.38
N LYS A 166 12.27 -17.64 -13.08
CA LYS A 166 12.07 -19.02 -12.64
C LYS A 166 10.57 -19.33 -12.57
N GLY A 167 10.20 -20.61 -12.53
CA GLY A 167 8.79 -21.02 -12.38
C GLY A 167 8.11 -20.44 -11.13
N SER A 168 8.85 -20.24 -10.04
CA SER A 168 8.36 -19.58 -8.81
C SER A 168 7.98 -18.11 -9.03
N ASP A 169 8.61 -17.42 -9.99
CA ASP A 169 8.28 -16.03 -10.33
C ASP A 169 6.94 -15.92 -11.04
N LEU A 170 6.54 -16.93 -11.83
CA LEU A 170 5.21 -16.99 -12.45
C LEU A 170 4.10 -17.11 -11.41
N TYR A 171 4.30 -17.92 -10.37
CA TYR A 171 3.33 -18.02 -9.27
C TYR A 171 3.23 -16.71 -8.48
N ILE A 172 4.37 -16.08 -8.17
CA ILE A 172 4.38 -14.76 -7.53
C ILE A 172 3.66 -13.74 -8.43
N ALA A 173 3.90 -13.75 -9.74
CA ALA A 173 3.21 -12.87 -10.69
C ALA A 173 1.70 -13.08 -10.66
N TYR A 174 1.23 -14.33 -10.66
CA TYR A 174 -0.20 -14.65 -10.59
C TYR A 174 -0.82 -14.12 -9.29
N VAL A 175 -0.18 -14.33 -8.14
CA VAL A 175 -0.69 -13.84 -6.85
C VAL A 175 -0.65 -12.31 -6.79
N VAL A 176 0.37 -11.66 -7.34
CA VAL A 176 0.44 -10.20 -7.45
C VAL A 176 -0.71 -9.68 -8.32
N ILE A 177 -1.00 -10.30 -9.46
CA ILE A 177 -2.13 -9.93 -10.33
C ILE A 177 -3.45 -10.08 -9.55
N MET A 178 -3.65 -11.22 -8.88
CA MET A 178 -4.85 -11.46 -8.06
C MET A 178 -5.00 -10.44 -6.94
N GLY A 179 -3.89 -10.05 -6.32
CA GLY A 179 -3.88 -9.01 -5.30
C GLY A 179 -4.16 -7.62 -5.89
N VAL A 180 -3.60 -7.26 -7.04
CA VAL A 180 -3.94 -5.97 -7.69
C VAL A 180 -5.42 -5.94 -8.07
N LEU A 181 -5.98 -7.06 -8.54
CA LEU A 181 -7.42 -7.19 -8.78
C LEU A 181 -8.23 -7.06 -7.47
N SER A 182 -7.75 -7.62 -6.35
CA SER A 182 -8.42 -7.45 -5.06
C SER A 182 -8.39 -5.98 -4.61
N LEU A 183 -7.26 -5.28 -4.79
CA LEU A 183 -7.15 -3.83 -4.53
C LEU A 183 -8.18 -3.03 -5.35
N CYS A 184 -8.34 -3.33 -6.64
CA CYS A 184 -9.32 -2.65 -7.48
C CYS A 184 -10.77 -2.95 -7.06
N THR A 185 -11.06 -4.19 -6.64
CA THR A 185 -12.42 -4.56 -6.22
C THR A 185 -12.78 -3.99 -4.85
N VAL A 186 -11.83 -3.86 -3.93
CA VAL A 186 -12.02 -3.23 -2.60
C VAL A 186 -12.70 -1.87 -2.73
N VAL A 187 -12.21 -1.02 -3.64
CA VAL A 187 -12.74 0.34 -3.82
C VAL A 187 -14.17 0.31 -4.35
N TYR A 188 -14.45 -0.56 -5.34
CA TYR A 188 -15.79 -0.71 -5.89
C TYR A 188 -16.81 -1.16 -4.84
N TRP A 189 -16.45 -2.16 -4.03
CA TRP A 189 -17.34 -2.70 -3.00
C TRP A 189 -17.55 -1.74 -1.82
N LEU A 190 -16.51 -0.99 -1.43
CA LEU A 190 -16.60 0.02 -0.37
C LEU A 190 -17.58 1.15 -0.72
N LEU A 191 -17.63 1.53 -2.00
CA LEU A 191 -18.49 2.62 -2.47
C LEU A 191 -19.92 2.17 -2.78
N ASN A 192 -20.13 0.91 -3.21
CA ASN A 192 -21.42 0.46 -3.76
C ASN A 192 -22.18 -0.58 -2.93
N SER A 193 -21.68 -1.05 -1.79
CA SER A 193 -22.34 -2.14 -1.05
C SER A 193 -22.17 -2.06 0.46
N SER A 194 -23.19 -2.48 1.22
CA SER A 194 -23.22 -2.44 2.69
C SER A 194 -22.60 -3.68 3.38
N MET A 195 -22.32 -4.78 2.64
CA MET A 195 -21.71 -6.02 3.17
C MET A 195 -20.21 -6.17 2.86
N TYR A 196 -19.53 -5.06 2.57
CA TYR A 196 -18.16 -5.02 2.04
C TYR A 196 -17.10 -5.69 2.93
N LEU A 197 -17.19 -5.58 4.26
CA LEU A 197 -16.16 -6.07 5.19
C LEU A 197 -16.00 -7.60 5.17
N TYR A 198 -17.08 -8.36 4.96
CA TYR A 198 -17.06 -9.83 5.03
C TYR A 198 -16.33 -10.48 3.85
N PHE A 199 -16.26 -9.82 2.69
CA PHE A 199 -15.60 -10.34 1.49
C PHE A 199 -14.20 -9.72 1.29
N ILE A 200 -14.06 -8.43 1.60
CA ILE A 200 -12.80 -7.70 1.41
C ILE A 200 -11.72 -8.20 2.37
N LEU A 201 -12.03 -8.33 3.66
CA LEU A 201 -11.01 -8.65 4.66
C LEU A 201 -10.41 -10.06 4.45
N PRO A 202 -11.20 -11.12 4.21
CA PRO A 202 -10.65 -12.43 3.89
C PRO A 202 -9.85 -12.45 2.58
N SER A 203 -10.32 -11.77 1.53
CA SER A 203 -9.61 -11.75 0.24
C SER A 203 -8.26 -11.02 0.32
N LEU A 204 -8.21 -9.86 0.98
CA LEU A 204 -6.95 -9.15 1.24
C LEU A 204 -6.01 -9.97 2.13
N THR A 205 -6.53 -10.60 3.18
CA THR A 205 -5.71 -11.42 4.10
C THR A 205 -5.14 -12.64 3.37
N LEU A 206 -5.96 -13.34 2.58
CA LEU A 206 -5.52 -14.52 1.81
C LEU A 206 -4.49 -14.15 0.76
N THR A 207 -4.70 -13.06 0.01
CA THR A 207 -3.75 -12.61 -1.02
C THR A 207 -2.42 -12.16 -0.39
N LEU A 208 -2.46 -11.39 0.69
CA LEU A 208 -1.25 -10.97 1.40
C LEU A 208 -0.53 -12.17 2.05
N ALA A 209 -1.26 -13.11 2.67
CA ALA A 209 -0.68 -14.32 3.24
C ALA A 209 -0.02 -15.20 2.17
N ALA A 210 -0.65 -15.34 0.99
CA ALA A 210 -0.08 -16.05 -0.14
C ALA A 210 1.20 -15.35 -0.66
N LEU A 211 1.20 -14.02 -0.76
CA LEU A 211 2.39 -13.26 -1.15
C LEU A 211 3.53 -13.42 -0.15
N VAL A 212 3.24 -13.30 1.14
CA VAL A 212 4.20 -13.53 2.24
C VAL A 212 4.77 -14.94 2.14
N HIS A 213 3.92 -15.96 2.02
CA HIS A 213 4.35 -17.36 1.94
C HIS A 213 5.24 -17.64 0.72
N LEU A 214 4.85 -17.16 -0.47
CA LEU A 214 5.63 -17.36 -1.69
C LEU A 214 6.96 -16.59 -1.67
N THR A 215 6.96 -15.37 -1.11
CA THR A 215 8.17 -14.56 -1.00
C THR A 215 9.15 -15.17 0.01
N TYR A 216 8.63 -15.70 1.12
CA TYR A 216 9.41 -16.45 2.10
C TYR A 216 9.98 -17.72 1.49
N ARG A 217 9.18 -18.51 0.77
CA ARG A 217 9.67 -19.72 0.08
C ARG A 217 10.80 -19.39 -0.90
N LYS A 218 10.66 -18.31 -1.66
CA LYS A 218 11.70 -17.82 -2.57
C LYS A 218 12.99 -17.44 -1.84
N GLU A 219 12.94 -17.06 -0.56
CA GLU A 219 14.13 -16.75 0.24
C GLU A 219 14.98 -18.00 0.54
N PHE A 220 14.35 -19.18 0.71
CA PHE A 220 15.06 -20.45 0.97
C PHE A 220 15.46 -21.20 -0.31
N ASP A 221 14.92 -20.81 -1.47
CA ASP A 221 15.25 -21.38 -2.78
C ASP A 221 16.45 -20.66 -3.46
N ILE A 222 17.04 -19.64 -2.82
CA ILE A 222 18.23 -18.88 -3.26
C ILE A 222 19.47 -19.42 -2.56
#